data_AF-A0A8C1RND0-F1
#
_entry.id   AF-A0A8C1RND0-F1
#
_cell.length_a   1.000
_cell.length_b   1.000
_cell.length_c   1.000
_cell.angle_alpha   90.00
_cell.angle_beta   90.00
_cell.angle_gamma   90.00
#
_symmetry.space_group_name_H-M   'P 1'
#
loop_
_entity.id
_entity.type
_entity.pdbx_description
1 polymer ?
#
loop_
_entity_poly.entity_id
_entity_poly.type
_entity_poly.pdbx_seq_one_letter_code
_entity_poly.pdbx_strand_id
1 'polypeptide(L)'
;MTELYISFCFAEIYTKGGNSLGKPCHFPFKLGGKWYADCTVDGRTEGQLWCSTEKDYDTEGKWGFCPKRNVPVPNITVYRQMEDREHMIVMCSFGRRLIESSFHLFLEGEHNYTLNNTLCYSSEKCLFEVKVSPPVSFTCEHKIQFVENHQSETYTYSPSAPNGHIKNFAEDHQEKGISLYYICFFSTVVAGLIIMTTAVIVITVRSKTNGSRITSTDNDYSDEK
;
A
#
# COMPACT_ATOMS: atom_id res chain seq x y z
N MET A 1 -31.30 9.93 -15.34
CA MET A 1 -31.57 8.56 -14.86
C MET A 1 -31.60 7.71 -16.12
N THR A 2 -30.56 7.02 -16.57
CA THR A 2 -29.83 5.93 -15.88
C THR A 2 -28.63 5.52 -16.76
N GLU A 3 -27.45 6.15 -16.67
CA GLU A 3 -26.19 5.56 -17.20
C GLU A 3 -24.99 5.98 -16.35
N LEU A 4 -25.21 6.04 -15.03
CA LEU A 4 -24.15 6.11 -14.03
C LEU A 4 -24.01 4.72 -13.41
N TYR A 5 -23.81 3.71 -14.26
CA TYR A 5 -23.47 2.36 -13.83
C TYR A 5 -22.02 2.09 -14.22
N ILE A 6 -21.15 2.57 -13.35
CA ILE A 6 -20.17 1.69 -12.71
C ILE A 6 -19.21 1.02 -13.71
N SER A 7 -18.13 1.73 -14.00
CA SER A 7 -16.84 1.10 -14.25
C SER A 7 -16.30 0.58 -12.91
N PHE A 8 -16.88 -0.50 -12.37
CA PHE A 8 -16.13 -1.35 -11.48
C PHE A 8 -15.16 -2.11 -12.37
N CYS A 9 -13.86 -1.92 -12.12
CA CYS A 9 -12.83 -2.78 -12.68
C CYS A 9 -13.03 -4.16 -12.05
N PHE A 10 -13.96 -4.95 -12.59
CA PHE A 10 -14.21 -6.29 -12.10
C PHE A 10 -13.06 -7.15 -12.61
N ALA A 11 -12.13 -7.48 -11.72
CA ALA A 11 -11.04 -8.37 -12.07
C ALA A 11 -11.63 -9.74 -12.44
N GLU A 12 -11.36 -10.21 -13.66
CA GLU A 12 -11.78 -11.54 -14.10
C GLU A 12 -11.07 -12.60 -13.25
N ILE A 13 -11.83 -13.35 -12.46
CA ILE A 13 -11.31 -14.43 -11.63
C ILE A 13 -11.29 -15.71 -12.46
N TYR A 14 -10.13 -16.08 -12.98
CA TYR A 14 -9.95 -17.31 -13.75
C TYR A 14 -9.90 -18.53 -12.86
N THR A 15 -10.74 -19.52 -13.15
CA THR A 15 -10.82 -20.75 -12.36
C THR A 15 -9.58 -21.63 -12.48
N LYS A 16 -9.32 -22.43 -11.45
CA LYS A 16 -8.33 -23.52 -11.44
C LYS A 16 -9.05 -24.85 -11.24
N GLY A 17 -8.60 -25.91 -11.90
CA GLY A 17 -9.27 -27.22 -11.87
C GLY A 17 -10.71 -27.15 -12.40
N GLY A 18 -11.62 -27.90 -11.77
CA GLY A 18 -13.04 -27.91 -12.16
C GLY A 18 -13.32 -28.55 -13.52
N ASN A 19 -14.48 -28.24 -14.08
CA ASN A 19 -14.93 -28.75 -15.38
C ASN A 19 -15.13 -27.64 -16.45
N SER A 20 -14.65 -26.43 -16.15
CA SER A 20 -14.79 -25.25 -16.99
C SER A 20 -13.49 -24.83 -17.70
N LEU A 21 -12.45 -25.67 -17.68
CA LEU A 21 -11.19 -25.47 -18.43
C LEU A 21 -10.54 -24.09 -18.21
N GLY A 22 -10.62 -23.56 -16.99
CA GLY A 22 -10.04 -22.27 -16.64
C GLY A 22 -10.84 -21.05 -17.09
N LYS A 23 -12.09 -21.21 -17.55
CA LYS A 23 -13.00 -20.08 -17.79
C LYS A 23 -13.11 -19.18 -16.53
N PRO A 24 -13.34 -17.87 -16.71
CA PRO A 24 -13.55 -16.97 -15.59
C PRO A 24 -14.86 -17.27 -14.86
N CYS A 25 -14.90 -16.94 -13.57
CA CYS A 25 -16.11 -16.95 -12.77
C CYS A 25 -17.16 -16.00 -13.37
N HIS A 26 -18.40 -16.45 -13.43
CA HIS A 26 -19.53 -15.62 -13.85
C HIS A 26 -20.20 -15.05 -12.60
N PHE A 27 -20.09 -13.75 -12.37
CA PHE A 27 -20.75 -13.09 -11.25
C PHE A 27 -21.88 -12.15 -11.70
N PRO A 28 -23.01 -12.13 -10.98
CA PRO A 28 -23.44 -13.13 -10.00
C PRO A 28 -23.82 -14.47 -10.68
N PHE A 29 -23.74 -15.58 -9.93
CA PHE A 29 -24.27 -16.89 -10.36
C PHE A 29 -25.27 -17.46 -9.36
N LYS A 30 -26.14 -18.36 -9.81
CA LYS A 30 -27.16 -19.03 -9.01
C LYS A 30 -26.77 -20.46 -8.68
N LEU A 31 -26.92 -20.87 -7.43
CA LEU A 31 -26.70 -22.23 -6.91
C LEU A 31 -27.77 -22.54 -5.85
N GLY A 32 -28.48 -23.65 -6.02
CA GLY A 32 -29.56 -24.08 -5.13
C GLY A 32 -30.66 -23.02 -4.98
N GLY A 33 -30.92 -22.23 -6.02
CA GLY A 33 -31.86 -21.09 -5.95
C GLY A 33 -31.34 -19.82 -5.25
N LYS A 34 -30.13 -19.82 -4.69
CA LYS A 34 -29.48 -18.65 -4.08
C LYS A 34 -28.48 -18.00 -5.04
N TRP A 35 -28.41 -16.67 -5.03
CA TRP A 35 -27.46 -15.90 -5.85
C TRP A 35 -26.18 -15.60 -5.08
N TYR A 36 -25.04 -15.74 -5.74
CA TYR A 36 -23.70 -15.48 -5.20
C TYR A 36 -22.99 -14.46 -6.07
N ALA A 37 -22.45 -13.41 -5.44
CA ALA A 37 -21.66 -12.37 -6.11
C ALA A 37 -20.14 -12.58 -5.94
N ASP A 38 -19.73 -13.64 -5.22
CA ASP A 38 -18.34 -13.98 -4.93
C ASP A 38 -18.18 -15.52 -4.84
N CYS A 39 -16.95 -16.00 -4.75
CA CYS A 39 -16.64 -17.41 -4.55
C CYS A 39 -17.25 -17.93 -3.24
N THR A 40 -17.78 -19.15 -3.27
CA THR A 40 -18.46 -19.76 -2.13
C THR A 40 -17.83 -21.11 -1.77
N VAL A 41 -18.04 -21.55 -0.54
CA VAL A 41 -17.77 -22.95 -0.11
C VAL A 41 -19.04 -23.80 -0.11
N ASP A 42 -20.20 -23.16 -0.28
CA ASP A 42 -21.51 -23.80 -0.21
C ASP A 42 -21.61 -24.93 -1.25
N GLY A 43 -22.22 -26.05 -0.84
CA GLY A 43 -22.33 -27.25 -1.68
C GLY A 43 -21.07 -28.11 -1.77
N ARG A 44 -19.99 -27.79 -1.02
CA ARG A 44 -18.79 -28.65 -0.91
C ARG A 44 -18.42 -28.93 0.53
N THR A 45 -17.95 -30.15 0.81
CA THR A 45 -17.50 -30.60 2.13
C THR A 45 -16.04 -30.25 2.44
N GLU A 46 -15.23 -29.97 1.42
CA GLU A 46 -13.78 -29.74 1.56
C GLU A 46 -13.39 -28.29 1.90
N GLY A 47 -14.36 -27.37 2.03
CA GLY A 47 -14.11 -25.97 2.40
C GLY A 47 -13.33 -25.14 1.37
N GLN A 48 -13.08 -25.68 0.18
CA GLN A 48 -12.38 -24.96 -0.89
C GLN A 48 -13.32 -24.03 -1.65
N LEU A 49 -12.92 -22.76 -1.77
CA LEU A 49 -13.68 -21.74 -2.50
C LEU A 49 -13.77 -22.07 -3.99
N TRP A 50 -14.98 -21.95 -4.53
CA TRP A 50 -15.29 -22.22 -5.93
C TRP A 50 -16.33 -21.22 -6.45
N CYS A 51 -16.45 -21.14 -7.77
CA CYS A 51 -17.46 -20.32 -8.45
C CYS A 51 -18.04 -21.07 -9.64
N SER A 52 -19.25 -20.67 -10.06
CA SER A 52 -19.75 -21.07 -11.38
C SER A 52 -19.13 -20.21 -12.47
N THR A 53 -18.90 -20.80 -13.64
CA THR A 53 -18.48 -20.07 -14.84
C THR A 53 -19.66 -19.72 -15.75
N GLU A 54 -20.88 -19.97 -15.28
CA GLU A 54 -22.13 -19.68 -15.99
C GLU A 54 -23.12 -19.01 -15.00
N LYS A 55 -24.18 -18.39 -15.52
CA LYS A 55 -25.15 -17.65 -14.69
C LYS A 55 -25.95 -18.56 -13.75
N ASP A 56 -26.33 -19.75 -14.21
CA ASP A 56 -27.12 -20.71 -13.44
C ASP A 56 -26.35 -22.03 -13.33
N TYR A 57 -25.77 -22.27 -12.17
CA TYR A 57 -25.04 -23.51 -11.90
C TYR A 57 -26.00 -24.71 -11.83
N ASP A 58 -27.24 -24.50 -11.39
CA ASP A 58 -28.21 -25.58 -11.22
C ASP A 58 -28.57 -26.22 -12.57
N THR A 59 -28.49 -25.46 -13.66
CA THR A 59 -28.73 -25.94 -15.02
C THR A 59 -27.47 -26.39 -15.73
N GLU A 60 -26.38 -25.61 -15.65
CA GLU A 60 -25.17 -25.85 -16.46
C GLU A 60 -24.16 -26.77 -15.79
N GLY A 61 -24.13 -26.80 -14.45
CA GLY A 61 -23.16 -27.59 -13.67
C GLY A 61 -21.70 -27.23 -13.95
N LYS A 62 -21.41 -26.05 -14.51
CA LYS A 62 -20.07 -25.58 -14.87
C LYS A 62 -19.43 -24.79 -13.73
N TRP A 63 -18.25 -25.21 -13.32
CA TRP A 63 -17.56 -24.65 -12.17
C TRP A 63 -16.03 -24.79 -12.26
N GLY A 64 -15.35 -24.02 -11.41
CA GLY A 64 -13.98 -24.29 -11.04
C GLY A 64 -13.60 -23.66 -9.72
N PHE A 65 -12.43 -24.00 -9.22
CA PHE A 65 -11.94 -23.44 -7.97
C PHE A 65 -11.50 -22.01 -8.20
N CYS A 66 -11.87 -21.14 -7.26
CA CYS A 66 -11.29 -19.82 -7.27
C CYS A 66 -9.81 -19.95 -6.91
N PRO A 67 -8.92 -19.17 -7.55
CA PRO A 67 -7.61 -18.96 -6.96
C PRO A 67 -7.86 -18.48 -5.55
N LYS A 68 -7.08 -18.95 -4.57
CA LYS A 68 -7.01 -18.25 -3.29
C LYS A 68 -6.87 -16.79 -3.66
N ARG A 69 -7.75 -15.90 -3.13
CA ARG A 69 -7.53 -14.46 -3.30
C ARG A 69 -6.05 -14.30 -3.02
N ASN A 70 -5.31 -13.61 -3.88
CA ASN A 70 -3.93 -13.30 -3.56
C ASN A 70 -4.03 -12.43 -2.31
N VAL A 71 -4.12 -13.04 -1.13
CA VAL A 71 -4.03 -12.41 0.16
C VAL A 71 -2.53 -12.23 0.26
N PRO A 72 -2.05 -10.98 0.18
CA PRO A 72 -0.62 -10.75 0.30
C PRO A 72 -0.17 -11.37 1.62
N VAL A 73 0.90 -12.16 1.61
CA VAL A 73 1.52 -12.63 2.85
C VAL A 73 1.96 -11.38 3.62
N PRO A 74 1.51 -11.19 4.88
CA PRO A 74 1.93 -10.04 5.67
C PRO A 74 3.41 -10.18 6.01
N ASN A 75 4.13 -9.08 5.93
CA ASN A 75 5.48 -8.99 6.46
C ASN A 75 5.40 -8.67 7.95
N ILE A 76 5.96 -9.57 8.77
CA ILE A 76 6.09 -9.41 10.22
C ILE A 76 7.50 -8.92 10.50
N THR A 77 7.61 -7.71 11.03
CA THR A 77 8.89 -7.13 11.42
C THR A 77 8.89 -6.89 12.93
N VAL A 78 9.92 -7.40 13.61
CA VAL A 78 10.11 -7.21 15.05
C VAL A 78 11.26 -6.24 15.26
N TYR A 79 10.97 -5.12 15.93
CA TYR A 79 11.96 -4.14 16.34
C TYR A 79 12.26 -4.30 17.82
N ARG A 80 13.55 -4.24 18.16
CA ARG A 80 14.02 -4.14 19.55
C ARG A 80 14.32 -2.68 19.88
N GLN A 81 13.82 -2.20 21.02
CA GLN A 81 14.24 -0.90 21.54
C GLN A 81 15.58 -1.04 22.27
N MET A 82 16.51 -0.12 22.04
CA MET A 82 17.90 -0.24 22.51
C MET A 82 18.06 -0.04 24.02
N GLU A 83 17.17 0.73 24.65
CA GLU A 83 17.25 1.12 26.07
C GLU A 83 16.59 0.10 27.00
N ASP A 84 15.68 -0.74 26.49
CA ASP A 84 15.04 -1.80 27.24
C ASP A 84 14.95 -3.07 26.40
N ARG A 85 15.65 -4.13 26.83
CA ARG A 85 15.68 -5.42 26.13
C ARG A 85 14.34 -6.14 26.12
N GLU A 86 13.39 -5.70 26.95
CA GLU A 86 12.06 -6.30 27.08
C GLU A 86 11.02 -5.57 26.22
N HIS A 87 11.25 -4.32 25.83
CA HIS A 87 10.33 -3.57 24.97
C HIS A 87 10.59 -3.88 23.49
N MET A 88 9.63 -4.56 22.89
CA MET A 88 9.62 -4.89 21.48
C MET A 88 8.43 -4.28 20.78
N ILE A 89 8.63 -3.89 19.52
CA ILE A 89 7.58 -3.37 18.65
C ILE A 89 7.40 -4.38 17.52
N VAL A 90 6.20 -4.95 17.41
CA VAL A 90 5.84 -5.88 16.34
C VAL A 90 5.01 -5.16 15.31
N MET A 91 5.51 -5.12 14.08
CA MET A 91 4.80 -4.54 12.94
C MET A 91 4.30 -5.65 12.02
N CYS A 92 2.99 -5.84 11.94
CA CYS A 92 2.36 -6.66 10.90
C CYS A 92 1.94 -5.71 9.76
N SER A 93 2.49 -5.88 8.56
CA SER A 93 2.16 -5.00 7.42
C SER A 93 1.89 -5.76 6.15
N PHE A 94 0.94 -5.27 5.36
CA PHE A 94 0.82 -5.67 3.96
C PHE A 94 1.58 -4.65 3.11
N GLY A 95 2.40 -5.13 2.19
CA GLY A 95 3.05 -4.26 1.19
C GLY A 95 2.08 -3.56 0.22
N ARG A 96 0.76 -3.66 0.45
CA ARG A 96 -0.30 -3.02 -0.33
C ARG A 96 -1.56 -2.83 0.51
N ARG A 97 -2.40 -1.88 0.08
CA ARG A 97 -3.64 -1.54 0.76
C ARG A 97 -4.75 -2.58 0.51
N LEU A 98 -5.30 -3.17 1.56
CA LEU A 98 -6.50 -4.02 1.50
C LEU A 98 -7.73 -3.25 2.01
N ILE A 99 -8.92 -3.52 1.44
CA ILE A 99 -10.19 -2.95 1.90
C ILE A 99 -10.69 -3.82 3.07
N GLU A 100 -10.87 -3.19 4.24
CA GLU A 100 -11.28 -3.75 5.55
C GLU A 100 -10.70 -5.11 5.92
N SER A 101 -9.52 -5.07 6.54
CA SER A 101 -8.94 -6.22 7.22
C SER A 101 -8.42 -5.86 8.61
N SER A 102 -8.42 -6.85 9.50
CA SER A 102 -7.91 -6.71 10.86
C SER A 102 -6.80 -7.72 11.13
N PHE A 103 -5.86 -7.33 11.98
CA PHE A 103 -4.82 -8.21 12.49
C PHE A 103 -5.00 -8.43 13.98
N HIS A 104 -4.87 -9.69 14.39
CA HIS A 104 -4.72 -10.08 15.79
C HIS A 104 -3.31 -10.59 16.04
N LEU A 105 -2.64 -10.06 17.05
CA LEU A 105 -1.32 -10.53 17.44
C LEU A 105 -1.42 -11.54 18.58
N PHE A 106 -0.81 -12.71 18.39
CA PHE A 106 -0.65 -13.75 19.41
C PHE A 106 0.83 -13.96 19.74
N LEU A 107 1.10 -14.34 20.98
CA LEU A 107 2.45 -14.62 21.48
C LEU A 107 2.52 -16.02 22.07
N GLU A 108 3.63 -16.70 21.80
CA GLU A 108 3.96 -17.98 22.39
C GLU A 108 5.38 -17.92 22.98
N GLY A 109 5.52 -18.18 24.28
CA GLY A 109 6.77 -18.10 25.02
C GLY A 109 6.65 -18.57 26.48
N GLU A 110 7.79 -18.82 27.12
CA GLU A 110 7.86 -19.33 28.51
C GLU A 110 7.66 -18.25 29.59
N HIS A 111 7.72 -16.96 29.23
CA HIS A 111 7.70 -15.84 30.16
C HIS A 111 6.38 -15.06 30.13
N ASN A 112 6.01 -14.45 31.27
CA ASN A 112 4.89 -13.52 31.35
C ASN A 112 5.13 -12.32 30.43
N TYR A 113 4.16 -12.00 29.59
CA TYR A 113 4.21 -10.86 28.68
C TYR A 113 3.09 -9.86 28.98
N THR A 114 3.33 -8.59 28.67
CA THR A 114 2.26 -7.56 28.63
C THR A 114 2.06 -7.15 27.18
N LEU A 115 0.83 -7.30 26.68
CA LEU A 115 0.43 -6.87 25.34
C LEU A 115 -0.68 -5.84 25.46
N ASN A 116 -0.40 -4.63 24.99
CA ASN A 116 -1.42 -3.59 24.85
C ASN A 116 -1.95 -3.60 23.41
N ASN A 117 -3.27 -3.54 23.27
CA ASN A 117 -3.99 -3.52 21.98
C ASN A 117 -3.72 -4.74 21.07
N THR A 118 -4.33 -5.88 21.37
CA THR A 118 -4.21 -7.12 20.58
C THR A 118 -4.81 -7.05 19.18
N LEU A 119 -5.70 -6.08 18.93
CA LEU A 119 -6.47 -5.96 17.69
C LEU A 119 -6.18 -4.63 17.00
N CYS A 120 -5.87 -4.70 15.72
CA CYS A 120 -5.65 -3.55 14.87
C CYS A 120 -6.46 -3.67 13.57
N TYR A 121 -7.24 -2.64 13.27
CA TYR A 121 -7.91 -2.47 11.99
C TYR A 121 -7.05 -1.53 11.13
N SER A 122 -6.34 -2.08 10.15
CA SER A 122 -5.49 -1.26 9.28
C SER A 122 -5.62 -1.70 7.84
N SER A 123 -5.64 -0.71 6.95
CA SER A 123 -5.58 -0.96 5.53
C SER A 123 -4.17 -1.24 5.03
N GLU A 124 -3.11 -0.95 5.81
CA GLU A 124 -1.71 -1.08 5.34
C GLU A 124 -0.73 -1.66 6.40
N LYS A 125 -0.69 -1.10 7.63
CA LYS A 125 0.27 -1.49 8.69
C LYS A 125 -0.34 -1.45 10.09
N CYS A 126 -0.01 -2.43 10.93
CA CYS A 126 -0.38 -2.52 12.33
C CYS A 126 0.86 -2.56 13.21
N LEU A 127 0.84 -1.78 14.30
CA LEU A 127 1.93 -1.66 15.26
C LEU A 127 1.45 -2.15 16.63
N PHE A 128 2.22 -3.05 17.24
CA PHE A 128 1.92 -3.63 18.55
C PHE A 128 3.10 -3.43 19.48
N GLU A 129 2.83 -2.89 20.66
CA GLU A 129 3.83 -2.72 21.72
C GLU A 129 3.75 -3.90 22.68
N VAL A 130 4.89 -4.57 22.85
CA VAL A 130 5.00 -5.80 23.64
C VAL A 130 6.12 -5.65 24.66
N LYS A 131 5.83 -6.02 25.91
CA LYS A 131 6.86 -6.20 26.94
C LYS A 131 7.10 -7.69 27.20
N VAL A 132 8.20 -8.24 26.70
CA VAL A 132 8.62 -9.63 26.93
C VAL A 132 10.12 -9.84 26.61
N SER A 133 10.76 -10.75 27.32
CA SER A 133 12.16 -11.16 27.06
C SER A 133 12.23 -12.30 26.03
N PRO A 134 13.13 -12.25 25.02
CA PRO A 134 13.39 -13.37 24.11
C PRO A 134 13.89 -14.63 24.83
N PRO A 135 13.66 -15.85 24.30
CA PRO A 135 13.08 -16.16 22.99
C PRO A 135 11.55 -16.16 23.01
N VAL A 136 10.94 -15.50 22.02
CA VAL A 136 9.49 -15.52 21.81
C VAL A 136 9.14 -15.60 20.33
N SER A 137 8.02 -16.26 20.04
CA SER A 137 7.44 -16.35 18.71
C SER A 137 6.21 -15.46 18.63
N PHE A 138 6.04 -14.78 17.49
CA PHE A 138 4.92 -13.87 17.25
C PHE A 138 4.07 -14.39 16.11
N THR A 139 2.76 -14.44 16.30
CA THR A 139 1.82 -14.88 15.25
C THR A 139 0.83 -13.77 14.94
N CYS A 140 0.83 -13.27 13.70
CA CYS A 140 -0.20 -12.35 13.22
C CYS A 140 -1.31 -13.19 12.54
N GLU A 141 -2.52 -13.22 13.12
CA GLU A 141 -3.71 -13.74 12.46
C GLU A 141 -4.38 -12.61 11.67
N HIS A 142 -4.50 -12.81 10.36
CA HIS A 142 -5.19 -11.88 9.46
C HIS A 142 -6.65 -12.30 9.31
N LYS A 143 -7.57 -11.37 9.54
CA LYS A 143 -9.01 -11.55 9.30
C LYS A 143 -9.49 -10.55 8.26
N ILE A 144 -10.16 -11.06 7.23
CA ILE A 144 -10.74 -10.25 6.15
C ILE A 144 -12.26 -10.20 6.36
N GLN A 145 -12.83 -9.00 6.49
CA GLN A 145 -14.25 -8.84 6.86
C GLN A 145 -15.24 -9.13 5.71
N PHE A 146 -14.79 -9.10 4.45
CA PHE A 146 -15.66 -9.26 3.27
C PHE A 146 -15.83 -10.70 2.77
N VAL A 147 -15.20 -11.70 3.40
CA VAL A 147 -15.44 -13.10 3.03
C VAL A 147 -16.61 -13.57 3.89
N GLU A 148 -17.74 -13.88 3.25
CA GLU A 148 -18.99 -14.38 3.87
C GLU A 148 -18.80 -15.69 4.66
N ASN A 149 -17.58 -16.23 4.67
CA ASN A 149 -17.09 -17.20 5.61
C ASN A 149 -15.73 -16.72 6.13
N HIS A 150 -15.65 -16.35 7.42
CA HIS A 150 -14.47 -15.78 8.08
C HIS A 150 -13.20 -16.64 7.87
N GLN A 151 -12.52 -16.49 6.74
CA GLN A 151 -11.22 -17.10 6.52
C GLN A 151 -10.19 -16.25 7.27
N SER A 152 -9.68 -16.79 8.37
CA SER A 152 -8.49 -16.27 9.02
C SER A 152 -7.25 -17.07 8.57
N GLU A 153 -6.17 -16.35 8.29
CA GLU A 153 -4.88 -16.96 7.98
C GLU A 153 -3.87 -16.53 9.04
N THR A 154 -3.11 -17.49 9.57
CA THR A 154 -2.11 -17.25 10.63
C THR A 154 -0.70 -17.26 10.06
N TYR A 155 0.06 -16.24 10.40
CA TYR A 155 1.45 -16.07 9.96
C TYR A 155 2.35 -15.97 11.19
N THR A 156 3.31 -16.90 11.31
CA THR A 156 4.20 -16.98 12.47
C THR A 156 5.61 -16.51 12.10
N TYR A 157 6.13 -15.61 12.93
CA TYR A 157 7.52 -15.19 12.96
C TYR A 157 8.26 -15.96 14.05
N SER A 158 9.38 -16.58 13.66
CA SER A 158 10.33 -17.22 14.57
C SER A 158 11.72 -16.61 14.39
N PRO A 159 12.42 -16.23 15.47
CA PRO A 159 13.79 -15.67 15.41
C PRO A 159 14.83 -16.60 14.77
N SER A 160 14.53 -17.91 14.70
CA SER A 160 15.37 -18.94 14.10
C SER A 160 15.08 -19.18 12.61
N ALA A 161 14.07 -18.53 12.04
CA ALA A 161 13.73 -18.68 10.63
C ALA A 161 14.73 -17.91 9.73
N PRO A 162 14.94 -18.33 8.46
CA PRO A 162 15.88 -17.68 7.54
C PRO A 162 15.62 -16.18 7.31
N ASN A 163 14.38 -15.73 7.50
CA ASN A 163 13.96 -14.34 7.35
C ASN A 163 13.65 -13.66 8.71
N GLY A 164 13.94 -14.34 9.83
CA GLY A 164 13.56 -13.99 11.19
C GLY A 164 14.54 -13.07 11.92
N HIS A 165 14.96 -11.96 11.31
CA HIS A 165 15.91 -11.04 11.92
C HIS A 165 15.22 -9.94 12.73
N ILE A 166 15.61 -9.82 14.01
CA ILE A 166 15.21 -8.68 14.86
C ILE A 166 15.94 -7.44 14.35
N LYS A 167 15.19 -6.43 13.94
CA LYS A 167 15.74 -5.15 13.48
C LYS A 167 15.97 -4.20 14.65
N ASN A 168 16.98 -3.35 14.55
CA ASN A 168 17.14 -2.21 15.45
C ASN A 168 16.32 -1.03 14.92
N PHE A 169 15.54 -0.41 15.80
CA PHE A 169 14.69 0.73 15.43
C PHE A 169 15.52 1.92 14.90
N ALA A 170 16.75 2.09 15.39
CA ALA A 170 17.65 3.18 14.99
C ALA A 170 18.17 3.07 13.54
N GLU A 171 18.21 1.88 12.94
CA GLU A 171 18.76 1.66 11.59
C GLU A 171 17.69 1.80 10.49
N ASP A 172 16.42 1.48 10.76
CA ASP A 172 15.33 1.48 9.77
C ASP A 172 14.75 2.90 9.49
N HIS A 173 15.04 3.87 10.37
CA HIS A 173 14.62 5.27 10.19
C HIS A 173 15.34 6.00 9.05
N GLN A 174 16.29 5.35 8.36
CA GLN A 174 17.08 5.98 7.30
C GLN A 174 16.48 5.85 5.88
N GLU A 175 15.29 5.24 5.71
CA GLU A 175 14.66 5.06 4.39
C GLU A 175 13.35 5.85 4.13
N LYS A 176 12.97 6.80 4.97
CA LYS A 176 12.07 7.89 4.53
C LYS A 176 12.89 9.07 4.05
N GLY A 177 13.71 8.79 3.04
CA GLY A 177 14.42 9.79 2.25
C GLY A 177 13.45 10.87 1.80
N ILE A 178 13.85 12.11 2.00
CA ILE A 178 13.20 13.35 1.57
C ILE A 178 12.53 13.11 0.20
N SER A 179 11.20 13.25 0.16
CA SER A 179 10.39 12.97 -1.04
C SER A 179 11.02 13.60 -2.29
N LEU A 180 11.15 12.84 -3.38
CA LEU A 180 11.67 13.34 -4.66
C LEU A 180 10.90 14.58 -5.13
N TYR A 181 9.61 14.65 -4.80
CA TYR A 181 8.75 15.83 -5.01
C TYR A 181 9.28 17.07 -4.27
N TYR A 182 9.74 16.92 -3.03
CA TYR A 182 10.32 17.99 -2.24
C TYR A 182 11.63 18.46 -2.87
N ILE A 183 12.53 17.56 -3.27
CA ILE A 183 13.80 17.91 -3.91
C ILE A 183 13.56 18.68 -5.23
N CYS A 184 12.60 18.24 -6.05
CA CYS A 184 12.22 18.94 -7.28
C CYS A 184 11.61 20.31 -6.99
N PHE A 185 10.74 20.42 -5.99
CA PHE A 185 10.11 21.68 -5.60
C PHE A 185 11.16 22.73 -5.22
N PHE A 186 12.12 22.40 -4.34
CA PHE A 186 13.18 23.33 -3.95
C PHE A 186 14.06 23.75 -5.13
N SER A 187 14.37 22.82 -6.04
CA SER A 187 15.17 23.14 -7.24
C SER A 187 14.46 24.15 -8.16
N THR A 188 13.14 23.98 -8.38
CA THR A 188 12.35 24.91 -9.21
C THR A 188 12.19 26.29 -8.56
N VAL A 189 11.99 26.34 -7.24
CA VAL A 189 11.88 27.60 -6.49
C VAL A 189 13.19 28.38 -6.55
N VAL A 190 14.32 27.71 -6.35
CA VAL A 190 15.65 28.34 -6.43
C VAL A 190 15.94 28.84 -7.85
N ALA A 191 15.66 28.04 -8.89
CA ALA A 191 15.81 28.47 -10.28
C ALA A 191 14.92 29.68 -10.59
N GLY A 192 13.67 29.68 -10.12
CA GLY A 192 12.76 30.81 -10.26
C GLY A 192 13.28 32.09 -9.61
N LEU A 193 13.82 32.01 -8.39
CA LEU A 193 14.42 33.15 -7.70
C LEU A 193 15.66 33.69 -8.42
N ILE A 194 16.50 32.82 -8.99
CA ILE A 194 17.66 33.23 -9.80
C ILE A 194 17.21 33.93 -11.09
N ILE A 195 16.20 33.40 -11.77
CA ILE A 195 15.66 34.02 -12.99
C ILE A 195 15.04 35.39 -12.67
N MET A 196 14.27 35.49 -11.58
CA MET A 196 13.67 36.75 -11.17
C MET A 196 14.72 37.79 -10.79
N THR A 197 15.75 37.42 -10.05
CA THR A 197 16.83 38.34 -9.67
C THR A 197 17.63 38.79 -10.89
N THR A 198 18.01 37.89 -11.79
CA THR A 198 18.71 38.24 -13.04
C THR A 198 17.85 39.13 -13.94
N ALA A 199 16.56 38.86 -14.08
CA ALA A 199 15.64 39.71 -14.84
C ALA A 199 15.55 41.13 -14.24
N VAL A 200 15.42 41.25 -12.91
CA VAL A 200 15.40 42.55 -12.22
C VAL A 200 16.72 43.30 -12.41
N ILE A 201 17.87 42.61 -12.31
CA ILE A 201 19.19 43.21 -12.55
C ILE A 201 19.30 43.69 -14.00
N VAL A 202 18.87 42.89 -14.98
CA VAL A 202 18.91 43.28 -16.39
C VAL A 202 17.98 44.48 -16.65
N ILE A 203 16.76 44.47 -16.10
CA ILE A 203 15.81 45.58 -16.24
C ILE A 203 16.36 46.87 -15.61
N THR A 204 16.98 46.78 -14.42
CA THR A 204 17.56 47.94 -13.72
C THR A 204 18.83 48.46 -14.42
N VAL A 205 19.66 47.59 -15.01
CA VAL A 205 20.79 48.01 -15.86
C VAL A 205 20.28 48.67 -17.14
N ARG A 206 19.25 48.11 -17.78
CA ARG A 206 18.70 48.63 -19.04
C ARG A 206 17.94 49.95 -18.85
N SER A 207 17.30 50.15 -17.70
CA SER A 207 16.70 51.45 -17.35
C SER A 207 17.79 52.51 -17.11
N LYS A 208 18.92 52.11 -16.50
CA LYS A 208 20.07 53.00 -16.29
C LYS A 208 20.79 53.38 -17.60
N THR A 209 20.93 52.45 -18.55
CA THR A 209 21.51 52.75 -19.88
C THR A 209 20.58 53.57 -20.77
N ASN A 210 19.26 53.37 -20.69
CA ASN A 210 18.29 54.23 -21.38
C ASN A 210 18.17 55.63 -20.74
N GLY A 211 18.42 55.75 -19.43
CA GLY A 211 18.55 57.04 -18.75
C GLY A 211 19.81 57.82 -19.17
N SER A 212 20.91 57.13 -19.47
CA SER A 212 22.14 57.77 -20.00
C SER A 212 22.09 58.09 -21.50
N ARG A 213 21.21 57.46 -22.28
CA ARG A 213 21.14 57.68 -23.74
C ARG A 213 20.38 58.96 -24.14
N ILE A 214 19.75 59.66 -23.19
CA ILE A 214 19.03 60.93 -23.42
C ILE A 214 19.90 62.15 -23.06
N THR A 215 21.13 61.97 -22.53
CA THR A 215 22.05 63.07 -22.18
C THR A 215 23.35 63.06 -23.00
N SER A 216 23.28 62.89 -24.32
CA SER A 216 24.42 63.12 -25.23
C SER A 216 23.98 63.17 -26.70
N THR A 217 23.07 64.08 -27.01
CA THR A 217 23.02 64.73 -28.33
C THR A 217 23.17 66.20 -28.04
N ASP A 218 24.33 66.77 -28.36
CA ASP A 218 24.48 68.08 -28.99
C ASP A 218 25.95 68.53 -29.02
N ASN A 219 26.29 69.14 -30.15
CA ASN A 219 27.43 70.00 -30.49
C ASN A 219 28.66 69.30 -31.12
N ASP A 220 28.84 69.28 -32.45
CA ASP A 220 29.05 70.38 -33.42
C ASP A 220 30.57 70.62 -33.68
N TYR A 221 31.03 70.43 -34.93
CA TYR A 221 31.55 71.52 -35.79
C TYR A 221 32.19 71.02 -37.12
N SER A 222 31.64 71.55 -38.23
CA SER A 222 32.23 71.90 -39.56
C SER A 222 32.62 70.85 -40.61
N ASP A 223 32.04 70.89 -41.81
CA ASP A 223 32.42 71.70 -43.03
C ASP A 223 33.81 71.27 -43.55
N GLU A 224 34.01 70.95 -44.83
CA GLU A 224 33.92 71.88 -45.95
C GLU A 224 34.00 71.13 -47.30
N LYS A 225 33.70 71.88 -48.36
CA LYS A 225 33.95 71.61 -49.77
C LYS A 225 35.42 71.30 -50.10
#